data_AF-A0A6B3H174-F1
#
_entry.id   AF-A0A6B3H174-F1
#
_cell.length_a   1.000
_cell.length_b   1.000
_cell.length_c   1.000
_cell.angle_alpha   90.00
_cell.angle_beta   90.00
_cell.angle_gamma   90.00
#
_symmetry.space_group_name_H-M   'P 1'
#
loop_
_entity.id
_entity.type
_entity.pdbx_description
1 polymer ?
#
loop_
_entity_poly.entity_id
_entity_poly.type
_entity_poly.pdbx_seq_one_letter_code
_entity_poly.pdbx_strand_id
1 'polypeptide(L)'
;EQILQDAGLAKPAGELVMVSATAPGDWKEAAGALADAVRDTGEVRDLAAPVPSEDGRDALITFAMRGDARTAPDRVQPVLDAVAAVAKDHRDVEIHQFGEASAGKWLGDLLADDFRRAEFTAVPLALGILLVAFGA
;
A
#
# COMPACT_ATOMS: atom_id res chain seq x y z
N GLU A 1 10.28 -21.88 -9.18
CA GLU A 1 10.62 -20.47 -8.85
C GLU A 1 11.67 -20.31 -7.75
N GLN A 2 11.93 -21.31 -6.89
CA GLN A 2 13.00 -21.26 -5.87
C GLN A 2 14.41 -21.01 -6.45
N ILE A 3 14.70 -21.52 -7.67
CA ILE A 3 16.03 -21.39 -8.29
C ILE A 3 16.40 -19.93 -8.63
N LEU A 4 15.42 -19.04 -8.87
CA LEU A 4 15.70 -17.60 -9.07
C LEU A 4 15.94 -16.84 -7.75
N GLN A 5 15.41 -17.34 -6.63
CA GLN A 5 15.50 -16.70 -5.32
C GLN A 5 16.90 -16.88 -4.71
N ASP A 6 17.47 -18.08 -4.82
CA ASP A 6 18.82 -18.39 -4.34
C ASP A 6 19.92 -17.65 -5.12
N ALA A 7 19.60 -17.17 -6.33
CA ALA A 7 20.49 -16.36 -7.16
C ALA A 7 20.37 -14.84 -6.89
N GLY A 8 19.50 -14.41 -5.97
CA GLY A 8 19.25 -12.98 -5.71
C GLY A 8 18.50 -12.26 -6.85
N LEU A 9 17.86 -13.01 -7.76
CA LEU A 9 17.16 -12.50 -8.94
C LEU A 9 15.65 -12.36 -8.74
N ALA A 10 15.18 -12.42 -7.50
CA ALA A 10 13.76 -12.19 -7.20
C ALA A 10 13.36 -10.77 -7.64
N LYS A 11 12.31 -10.68 -8.46
CA LYS A 11 11.77 -9.38 -8.86
C LYS A 11 11.21 -8.69 -7.61
N PRO A 12 11.56 -7.41 -7.36
CA PRO A 12 10.98 -6.67 -6.25
C PRO A 12 9.49 -6.43 -6.47
N ALA A 13 8.75 -6.21 -5.38
CA ALA A 13 7.35 -5.82 -5.46
C ALA A 13 7.24 -4.41 -6.06
N GLY A 14 6.58 -4.31 -7.22
CA GLY A 14 6.39 -3.05 -7.92
C GLY A 14 5.22 -2.24 -7.35
N GLU A 15 5.43 -0.94 -7.23
CA GLU A 15 4.43 0.03 -6.79
C GLU A 15 4.35 1.18 -7.80
N LEU A 16 3.15 1.76 -7.90
CA LEU A 16 2.86 2.89 -8.75
C LEU A 16 1.89 3.83 -8.04
N VAL A 17 2.18 5.12 -8.13
CA VAL A 17 1.34 6.17 -7.59
C VAL A 17 0.98 7.13 -8.71
N MET A 18 -0.32 7.35 -8.89
CA MET A 18 -0.85 8.31 -9.83
C MET A 18 -1.24 9.58 -9.08
N VAL A 19 -0.82 10.72 -9.61
CA VAL A 19 -1.18 12.06 -9.13
C VAL A 19 -1.98 12.75 -10.23
N SER A 20 -3.22 13.09 -9.93
CA SER A 20 -4.18 13.67 -10.89
C SER A 20 -4.55 15.08 -10.46
N ALA A 21 -4.43 16.03 -11.38
CA ALA A 21 -4.74 17.44 -11.15
C ALA A 21 -5.80 17.96 -12.12
N THR A 22 -6.45 19.07 -11.76
CA THR A 22 -7.48 19.67 -12.63
C THR A 22 -6.85 20.34 -13.85
N ALA A 23 -5.72 21.03 -13.68
CA ALA A 23 -5.01 21.72 -14.74
C ALA A 23 -3.63 21.09 -15.05
N PRO A 24 -3.17 21.17 -16.31
CA PRO A 24 -1.91 20.55 -16.71
C PRO A 24 -0.71 21.09 -15.92
N GLY A 25 0.07 20.18 -15.33
CA GLY A 25 1.29 20.51 -14.60
C GLY A 25 1.13 20.87 -13.13
N ASP A 26 -0.10 21.04 -12.63
CA ASP A 26 -0.35 21.33 -11.20
C ASP A 26 0.04 20.14 -10.30
N TRP A 27 0.12 18.92 -10.85
CA TRP A 27 0.61 17.73 -10.16
C TRP A 27 2.09 17.79 -9.77
N LYS A 28 2.89 18.69 -10.35
CA LYS A 28 4.37 18.66 -10.23
C LYS A 28 4.87 18.84 -8.81
N GLU A 29 4.24 19.74 -8.05
CA GLU A 29 4.63 20.00 -6.66
C GLU A 29 4.34 18.78 -5.79
N ALA A 30 3.10 18.26 -5.87
CA ALA A 30 2.70 17.05 -5.16
C ALA A 30 3.53 15.83 -5.57
N ALA A 31 3.87 15.67 -6.84
CA ALA A 31 4.72 14.58 -7.33
C ALA A 31 6.17 14.69 -6.80
N GLY A 32 6.70 15.90 -6.65
CA GLY A 32 8.00 16.13 -6.02
C GLY A 32 7.98 15.76 -4.54
N ALA A 33 7.00 16.28 -3.80
CA ALA A 33 6.80 15.97 -2.38
C ALA A 33 6.60 14.47 -2.14
N LEU A 34 5.81 13.82 -3.00
CA LEU A 34 5.58 12.38 -2.98
C LEU A 34 6.88 11.58 -3.21
N ALA A 35 7.67 11.96 -4.22
CA ALA A 35 8.94 11.29 -4.52
C ALA A 35 9.93 11.41 -3.35
N ASP A 36 9.98 12.56 -2.70
CA ASP A 36 10.85 12.78 -1.54
C ASP A 36 10.36 12.02 -0.31
N ALA A 37 9.07 12.15 0.04
CA ALA A 37 8.48 11.46 1.19
C ALA A 37 8.61 9.93 1.09
N VAL A 38 8.36 9.37 -0.11
CA VAL A 38 8.50 7.93 -0.34
C VAL A 38 9.97 7.49 -0.29
N ARG A 39 10.90 8.30 -0.80
CA ARG A 39 12.35 8.02 -0.70
C ARG A 39 12.84 8.05 0.76
N ASP A 40 12.35 8.98 1.56
CA ASP A 40 12.74 9.17 2.96
C ASP A 40 12.30 8.01 3.87
N THR A 41 11.33 7.20 3.45
CA THR A 41 10.98 5.96 4.16
C THR A 41 12.14 4.96 4.21
N GLY A 42 13.08 5.03 3.26
CA GLY A 42 14.17 4.06 3.12
C GLY A 42 13.73 2.68 2.65
N GLU A 43 12.43 2.45 2.38
CA GLU A 43 11.87 1.15 1.99
C GLU A 43 11.77 0.96 0.47
N VAL A 44 12.05 2.00 -0.33
CA VAL A 44 11.90 1.96 -1.79
C VAL A 44 13.24 1.98 -2.54
N ARG A 45 13.20 1.55 -3.81
CA ARG A 45 14.28 1.63 -4.78
C ARG A 45 13.72 1.85 -6.19
N ASP A 46 14.61 2.16 -7.13
CA ASP A 46 14.28 2.31 -8.55
C ASP A 46 13.13 3.31 -8.79
N LEU A 47 13.09 4.38 -7.98
CA LEU A 47 12.10 5.45 -8.10
C LEU A 47 12.32 6.19 -9.42
N ALA A 48 11.36 6.06 -10.33
CA ALA A 48 11.39 6.69 -11.64
C ALA A 48 10.97 8.15 -11.57
N ALA A 49 11.44 8.95 -12.54
CA ALA A 49 10.92 10.30 -12.73
C ALA A 49 9.42 10.25 -13.10
N PRO A 50 8.61 11.22 -12.66
CA PRO A 50 7.19 11.26 -12.99
C PRO A 50 6.97 11.27 -14.51
N VAL A 51 6.11 10.38 -14.99
CA VAL A 51 5.72 10.29 -16.40
C VAL A 51 4.38 10.99 -16.57
N PRO A 52 4.32 12.12 -17.31
CA PRO A 52 3.06 12.84 -17.52
C PRO A 52 2.11 12.09 -18.46
N SER A 53 0.80 12.28 -18.26
CA SER A 53 -0.22 11.91 -19.24
C SER A 53 -0.13 12.76 -20.51
N GLU A 54 -0.79 12.30 -21.57
CA GLU A 54 -0.85 13.02 -22.86
C GLU A 54 -1.47 14.42 -22.72
N ASP A 55 -2.46 14.58 -21.86
CA ASP A 55 -3.11 15.87 -21.57
C ASP A 55 -2.41 16.69 -20.48
N GLY A 56 -1.34 16.14 -19.89
CA GLY A 56 -0.48 16.77 -18.89
C GLY A 56 -1.13 16.98 -17.52
N ARG A 57 -2.34 16.46 -17.29
CA ARG A 57 -3.08 16.62 -16.02
C ARG A 57 -2.75 15.55 -14.99
N ASP A 58 -2.23 14.42 -15.42
CA ASP A 58 -1.83 13.33 -14.54
C ASP A 58 -0.32 13.09 -14.65
N ALA A 59 0.24 12.52 -13.59
CA ALA A 59 1.56 11.94 -13.61
C ALA A 59 1.59 10.59 -12.90
N LEU A 60 2.32 9.66 -13.50
CA LEU A 60 2.58 8.35 -12.93
C LEU A 60 4.01 8.30 -12.37
N ILE A 61 4.12 7.92 -11.11
CA ILE A 61 5.38 7.67 -10.43
C ILE A 61 5.46 6.18 -10.15
N THR A 62 6.57 5.54 -10.51
CA THR A 62 6.78 4.11 -10.28
C THR A 62 8.02 3.90 -9.42
N PHE A 63 7.96 2.91 -8.54
CA PHE A 63 9.06 2.49 -7.70
C PHE A 63 8.90 1.02 -7.31
N ALA A 64 9.91 0.45 -6.68
CA ALA A 64 9.85 -0.91 -6.17
C ALA A 64 10.19 -0.93 -4.69
N MET A 65 9.58 -1.85 -3.95
CA MET A 65 9.97 -2.12 -2.57
C MET A 65 11.36 -2.76 -2.53
N ARG A 66 12.21 -2.32 -1.61
CA ARG A 66 13.48 -2.97 -1.30
C ARG A 66 13.20 -4.36 -0.72
N GLY A 67 14.15 -5.29 -0.76
CA GLY A 67 14.01 -6.61 -0.14
C GLY A 67 13.13 -7.59 -0.92
N ASP A 68 12.71 -8.67 -0.25
CA ASP A 68 11.90 -9.75 -0.84
C ASP A 68 10.45 -9.31 -1.04
N ALA A 69 9.93 -9.52 -2.26
CA ALA A 69 8.56 -9.18 -2.64
C ALA A 69 7.49 -9.86 -1.78
N ARG A 70 7.74 -11.07 -1.27
CA ARG A 70 6.79 -11.80 -0.41
C ARG A 70 6.56 -11.13 0.94
N THR A 71 7.56 -10.40 1.42
CA THR A 71 7.51 -9.64 2.69
C THR A 71 7.22 -8.15 2.46
N ALA A 72 7.02 -7.75 1.22
CA ALA A 72 6.74 -6.35 0.90
C ALA A 72 5.42 -5.85 1.50
N PRO A 73 4.31 -6.63 1.55
CA PRO A 73 3.09 -6.22 2.24
C PRO A 73 3.28 -5.84 3.72
N ASP A 74 4.20 -6.50 4.41
CA ASP A 74 4.48 -6.24 5.82
C ASP A 74 5.27 -4.93 6.03
N ARG A 75 5.96 -4.46 4.98
CA ARG A 75 6.87 -3.29 5.02
C ARG A 75 6.38 -2.09 4.23
N VAL A 76 5.27 -2.20 3.51
CA VAL A 76 4.74 -1.09 2.69
C VAL A 76 4.00 -0.03 3.54
N GLN A 77 3.68 -0.31 4.80
CA GLN A 77 2.94 0.63 5.66
C GLN A 77 3.59 2.02 5.76
N PRO A 78 4.91 2.17 6.01
CA PRO A 78 5.54 3.50 6.05
C PRO A 78 5.42 4.27 4.73
N VAL A 79 5.41 3.54 3.59
CA VAL A 79 5.19 4.13 2.27
C VAL A 79 3.75 4.62 2.14
N LEU A 80 2.77 3.79 2.48
CA LEU A 80 1.35 4.19 2.47
C LEU A 80 1.10 5.41 3.35
N ASP A 81 1.72 5.47 4.52
CA ASP A 81 1.60 6.59 5.45
C ASP A 81 2.21 7.88 4.88
N ALA A 82 3.37 7.77 4.21
CA ALA A 82 4.00 8.89 3.52
C ALA A 82 3.13 9.41 2.37
N VAL A 83 2.57 8.52 1.54
CA VAL A 83 1.63 8.88 0.47
C VAL A 83 0.39 9.58 1.05
N ALA A 84 -0.17 9.05 2.14
CA ALA A 84 -1.33 9.62 2.81
C ALA A 84 -1.04 10.99 3.46
N ALA A 85 0.19 11.22 3.95
CA ALA A 85 0.61 12.52 4.45
C ALA A 85 0.65 13.55 3.33
N VAL A 86 1.28 13.23 2.19
CA VAL A 86 1.33 14.10 1.02
C VAL A 86 -0.08 14.40 0.48
N ALA A 87 -0.96 13.40 0.41
CA ALA A 87 -2.35 13.59 0.00
C ALA A 87 -3.15 14.52 0.95
N LYS A 88 -2.78 14.58 2.23
CA LYS A 88 -3.42 15.50 3.19
C LYS A 88 -2.94 16.94 3.00
N ASP A 89 -1.68 17.12 2.63
CA ASP A 89 -1.05 18.43 2.44
C ASP A 89 -1.37 19.02 1.05
N HIS A 90 -1.62 18.17 0.05
CA HIS A 90 -1.99 18.55 -1.33
C HIS A 90 -3.44 18.17 -1.64
N ARG A 91 -4.39 18.97 -1.14
CA ARG A 91 -5.85 18.74 -1.30
C ARG A 91 -6.41 19.18 -2.66
N ASP A 92 -5.56 19.80 -3.47
CA ASP A 92 -5.81 20.27 -4.82
C ASP A 92 -5.60 19.19 -5.90
N VAL A 93 -5.01 18.05 -5.52
CA VAL A 93 -4.78 16.90 -6.40
C VAL A 93 -5.35 15.62 -5.80
N GLU A 94 -5.65 14.65 -6.67
CA GLU A 94 -6.02 13.30 -6.27
C GLU A 94 -4.79 12.39 -6.36
N ILE A 95 -4.54 11.60 -5.31
CA ILE A 95 -3.39 10.68 -5.23
C ILE A 95 -3.89 9.26 -5.01
N HIS A 96 -3.48 8.34 -5.88
CA HIS A 96 -3.87 6.93 -5.83
C HIS A 96 -2.65 6.02 -5.93
N GLN A 97 -2.50 5.10 -4.96
CA GLN A 97 -1.43 4.10 -4.95
C GLN A 97 -1.94 2.71 -5.31
N PHE A 98 -1.16 2.01 -6.12
CA PHE A 98 -1.40 0.63 -6.52
C PHE A 98 -0.09 -0.16 -6.56
N GLY A 99 -0.15 -1.47 -6.38
CA GLY A 99 1.04 -2.31 -6.44
C GLY A 99 0.85 -3.64 -5.72
N GLU A 100 1.83 -4.52 -5.85
CA GLU A 100 1.79 -5.86 -5.26
C GLU A 100 1.81 -5.80 -3.73
N ALA A 101 2.62 -4.91 -3.16
CA ALA A 101 2.76 -4.79 -1.72
C ALA A 101 1.54 -4.12 -1.10
N SER A 102 1.08 -3.00 -1.68
CA SER A 102 -0.11 -2.29 -1.23
C SER A 102 -1.39 -3.13 -1.36
N ALA A 103 -1.57 -3.86 -2.46
CA ALA A 103 -2.72 -4.77 -2.62
C ALA A 103 -2.66 -5.96 -1.64
N GLY A 104 -1.49 -6.58 -1.47
CA GLY A 104 -1.31 -7.68 -0.53
C GLY A 104 -1.61 -7.25 0.91
N LYS A 105 -1.19 -6.05 1.30
CA LYS A 105 -1.49 -5.48 2.60
C LYS A 105 -2.98 -5.21 2.78
N TRP A 106 -3.61 -4.55 1.81
CA TRP A 106 -5.04 -4.25 1.90
C TRP A 106 -5.89 -5.52 2.05
N LEU A 107 -5.55 -6.58 1.31
CA LEU A 107 -6.20 -7.88 1.46
C LEU A 107 -5.95 -8.49 2.85
N GLY A 108 -4.72 -8.43 3.36
CA GLY A 108 -4.37 -8.90 4.70
C GLY A 108 -5.15 -8.18 5.80
N ASP A 109 -5.24 -6.84 5.72
CA ASP A 109 -5.97 -6.01 6.68
C ASP A 109 -7.48 -6.34 6.67
N LEU A 110 -8.09 -6.53 5.48
CA LEU A 110 -9.48 -6.95 5.36
C LEU A 110 -9.76 -8.30 6.03
N LEU A 111 -8.91 -9.30 5.75
CA LEU A 111 -9.06 -10.63 6.35
C LEU A 111 -8.90 -10.57 7.87
N ALA A 112 -7.90 -9.84 8.37
CA ALA A 112 -7.67 -9.67 9.80
C ALA A 112 -8.86 -8.98 10.50
N ASP A 113 -9.46 -7.98 9.88
CA ASP A 113 -10.64 -7.30 10.41
C ASP A 113 -11.86 -8.21 10.48
N ASP A 114 -12.08 -9.05 9.46
CA ASP A 114 -13.16 -10.05 9.45
C ASP A 114 -12.95 -11.13 10.52
N PHE A 115 -11.73 -11.64 10.68
CA PHE A 115 -11.40 -12.59 11.75
C PHE A 115 -11.66 -11.99 13.13
N ARG A 116 -11.20 -10.76 13.37
CA ARG A 116 -11.44 -10.05 14.63
C ARG A 116 -12.94 -9.94 14.92
N ARG A 117 -13.75 -9.57 13.92
CA ARG A 117 -15.20 -9.48 14.06
C ARG A 117 -15.87 -10.84 14.30
N ALA A 118 -15.40 -11.88 13.61
CA ALA A 118 -15.89 -13.24 13.78
C ALA A 118 -15.56 -13.78 15.18
N GLU A 119 -14.37 -13.56 15.71
CA GLU A 119 -14.00 -13.99 17.07
C GLU A 119 -14.85 -13.29 18.13
N PHE A 120 -15.06 -11.97 18.02
CA PHE A 120 -15.90 -11.21 18.96
C PHE A 120 -17.36 -11.66 19.01
N THR A 121 -17.86 -12.32 17.95
CA THR A 121 -19.24 -12.80 17.88
C THR A 121 -19.35 -14.30 18.15
N ALA A 122 -18.42 -15.10 17.60
CA ALA A 122 -18.39 -16.55 17.75
C ALA A 122 -18.03 -16.98 19.17
N VAL A 123 -17.10 -16.31 19.85
CA VAL A 123 -16.68 -16.69 21.21
C VAL A 123 -17.82 -16.51 22.22
N PRO A 124 -18.52 -15.35 22.32
CA PRO A 124 -19.66 -15.22 23.24
C PRO A 124 -20.82 -16.17 22.91
N LEU A 125 -21.11 -16.39 21.62
CA LEU A 125 -22.15 -17.32 21.21
C LEU A 125 -21.80 -18.76 21.60
N ALA A 126 -20.57 -19.19 21.34
CA ALA A 126 -20.07 -20.51 21.74
C ALA A 126 -20.13 -20.68 23.26
N LEU A 127 -19.70 -19.67 24.04
CA LEU A 127 -19.83 -19.67 25.50
C LEU A 127 -21.29 -19.74 25.95
N GLY A 128 -22.21 -19.03 25.27
CA GLY A 128 -23.65 -19.10 25.55
C GLY A 128 -24.24 -20.48 25.29
N ILE A 129 -23.86 -21.13 24.18
CA ILE A 129 -24.28 -22.51 23.86
C ILE A 129 -23.69 -23.48 24.87
N LEU A 130 -22.41 -23.35 25.21
CA LEU A 130 -21.76 -24.18 26.24
C LEU A 130 -22.45 -24.01 27.59
N LEU A 131 -22.85 -22.79 27.96
CA LEU A 131 -23.61 -22.52 29.18
C LEU A 131 -24.99 -23.21 29.16
N VAL A 132 -25.72 -23.15 28.04
CA VAL A 132 -27.04 -23.81 27.89
C VAL A 132 -26.91 -25.34 27.84
N ALA A 133 -25.89 -25.87 27.18
CA ALA A 133 -25.70 -27.30 26.99
C ALA A 133 -25.10 -28.00 28.21
N PHE A 134 -24.25 -27.30 28.99
CA PHE A 134 -23.52 -27.86 30.13
C PHE A 134 -23.88 -27.26 31.51
N GLY A 135 -24.71 -26.22 31.61
CA GLY A 135 -25.18 -25.65 32.90
C GLY A 135 -26.66 -25.93 33.13
N ALA A 136 -27.06 -26.65 34.19
CA ALA A 136 -27.26 -26.18 35.59
C ALA A 136 -28.54 -25.34 35.77
#